data_AF-A0A0D1LF75-F1
#
_entry.id   AF-A0A0D1LF75-F1
#
_cell.length_a   1.000
_cell.length_b   1.000
_cell.length_c   1.000
_cell.angle_alpha   90.00
_cell.angle_beta   90.00
_cell.angle_gamma   90.00
#
_symmetry.space_group_name_H-M   'P 1'
#
loop_
_entity.id
_entity.type
_entity.pdbx_description
1 polymer ?
#
loop_
_entity_poly.entity_id
_entity_poly.type
_entity_poly.pdbx_seq_one_letter_code
_entity_poly.pdbx_strand_id
1 'polypeptide(L)'
;MIDNRPYTFELAHDLLADRTAGRDLEGHYANAERNGVARAALDRAAATLQRLAPEDFATWIRHEYLVDGWLHGYVDVTAGSGDELTTWVLGQLAEAHYSSDRPA
;
A
#
# COMPACT_ATOMS: atom_id res chain seq x y z
N MET A 1 8.28 0.28 -14.23
CA MET A 1 7.15 0.91 -13.53
C MET A 1 7.49 0.84 -12.05
N ILE A 2 7.53 1.98 -11.36
CA ILE A 2 7.74 2.00 -9.92
C ILE A 2 6.39 1.68 -9.29
N ASP A 3 6.36 0.67 -8.43
CA ASP A 3 5.13 0.15 -7.81
C ASP A 3 4.92 0.86 -6.47
N ASN A 4 3.70 1.36 -6.21
CA ASN A 4 3.33 1.93 -4.91
C ASN A 4 3.24 0.77 -3.90
N ARG A 5 4.39 0.39 -3.35
CA ARG A 5 4.54 -0.79 -2.50
C ARG A 5 3.66 -0.71 -1.24
N PRO A 6 3.62 0.41 -0.49
CA PRO A 6 2.72 0.53 0.66
C PRO A 6 1.25 0.30 0.26
N TYR A 7 0.78 0.94 -0.82
CA TYR A 7 -0.59 0.73 -1.29
C TYR A 7 -0.88 -0.73 -1.69
N THR A 8 0.09 -1.42 -2.31
CA THR A 8 -0.04 -2.84 -2.61
C THR A 8 -0.22 -3.70 -1.36
N PHE A 9 0.41 -3.34 -0.24
CA PHE A 9 0.20 -4.03 1.03
C PHE A 9 -1.15 -3.71 1.69
N GLU A 10 -1.71 -2.50 1.50
CA GLU A 10 -3.08 -2.19 1.94
C GLU A 10 -4.09 -3.08 1.22
N LEU A 11 -4.00 -3.16 -0.11
CA LEU A 11 -4.85 -4.04 -0.91
C LEU A 11 -4.72 -5.51 -0.50
N ALA A 12 -3.49 -5.95 -0.20
CA ALA A 12 -3.24 -7.31 0.26
C ALA A 12 -3.85 -7.58 1.63
N HIS A 13 -3.85 -6.59 2.54
CA HIS A 13 -4.49 -6.72 3.84
C HIS A 13 -6.00 -6.90 3.71
N ASP A 14 -6.65 -6.07 2.89
CA ASP A 14 -8.09 -6.16 2.62
C ASP A 14 -8.45 -7.52 1.97
N LEU A 15 -7.66 -7.96 1.00
CA LEU A 15 -7.81 -9.28 0.36
C LEU A 15 -7.76 -10.41 1.39
N LEU A 16 -6.83 -10.35 2.35
CA LEU A 16 -6.68 -11.37 3.40
C LEU A 16 -7.84 -11.34 4.40
N ALA A 17 -8.34 -10.16 4.76
CA ALA A 17 -9.50 -10.01 5.63
C ALA A 17 -10.75 -10.63 4.98
N ASP A 18 -10.99 -10.34 3.70
CA ASP A 18 -12.12 -10.89 2.95
C ASP A 18 -12.01 -12.39 2.70
N ARG A 19 -10.81 -12.88 2.40
CA ARG A 19 -10.52 -14.32 2.30
C ARG A 19 -10.83 -15.04 3.59
N THR A 20 -10.43 -14.48 4.73
CA THR A 20 -10.71 -15.06 6.06
C THR A 20 -12.22 -15.08 6.35
N ALA A 21 -12.95 -14.06 5.89
CA ALA A 21 -14.40 -13.99 5.99
C ALA A 21 -15.15 -14.86 4.96
N GLY A 22 -14.45 -15.56 4.06
CA GLY A 22 -15.06 -16.37 3.01
C GLY A 22 -15.79 -15.57 1.94
N ARG A 23 -15.44 -14.29 1.75
CA ARG A 23 -16.02 -13.41 0.72
C ARG A 23 -15.40 -13.66 -0.66
N ASP A 24 -16.10 -13.20 -1.70
CA ASP A 24 -15.56 -13.20 -3.07
C ASP A 24 -14.34 -12.28 -3.18
N LEU A 25 -13.32 -12.74 -3.91
CA LEU A 25 -12.02 -12.09 -4.01
C LEU A 25 -11.79 -11.42 -5.38
N GLU A 26 -12.60 -11.70 -6.39
CA GLU A 26 -12.41 -11.13 -7.74
C GLU A 26 -12.49 -9.60 -7.73
N GLY A 27 -13.36 -9.03 -6.89
CA GLY A 27 -13.44 -7.58 -6.70
C GLY A 27 -12.11 -6.94 -6.25
N HIS A 28 -11.34 -7.62 -5.40
CA HIS A 28 -10.04 -7.15 -4.93
C HIS A 28 -9.00 -7.15 -6.04
N TYR A 29 -8.94 -8.22 -6.84
CA TYR A 29 -8.03 -8.29 -7.97
C TYR A 29 -8.37 -7.26 -9.04
N ALA A 30 -9.65 -7.09 -9.38
CA ALA A 30 -10.08 -6.08 -10.33
C ALA A 30 -9.77 -4.65 -9.85
N ASN A 31 -9.91 -4.39 -8.54
CA ASN A 31 -9.52 -3.11 -7.96
C ASN A 31 -8.01 -2.88 -8.03
N ALA A 32 -7.20 -3.89 -7.70
CA ALA A 32 -5.75 -3.81 -7.77
C ALA A 32 -5.26 -3.48 -9.19
N GLU A 33 -5.77 -4.19 -10.20
CA GLU A 33 -5.36 -3.97 -11.60
C GLU A 33 -5.72 -2.57 -12.09
N ARG A 34 -6.89 -2.04 -11.72
CA ARG A 34 -7.30 -0.65 -12.04
C ARG A 34 -6.34 0.39 -11.46
N ASN A 35 -5.71 0.08 -10.33
CA ASN A 35 -4.72 0.93 -9.67
C ASN A 35 -3.28 0.51 -10.01
N GLY A 36 -3.09 -0.24 -11.10
CA GLY A 36 -1.78 -0.62 -11.65
C GLY A 36 -1.03 -1.71 -10.89
N VAL A 37 -1.68 -2.41 -9.96
CA VAL A 37 -1.12 -3.54 -9.23
C VAL A 37 -1.55 -4.84 -9.90
N ALA A 38 -0.59 -5.58 -10.48
CA ALA A 38 -0.89 -6.86 -11.11
C ALA A 38 -1.31 -7.92 -10.08
N ARG A 39 -2.21 -8.85 -10.46
CA ARG A 39 -2.68 -9.94 -9.57
C ARG A 39 -1.54 -10.70 -8.89
N ALA A 40 -0.50 -11.04 -9.66
CA ALA A 40 0.67 -11.75 -9.14
C ALA A 40 1.48 -10.92 -8.12
N ALA A 41 1.47 -9.59 -8.22
CA ALA A 41 2.09 -8.72 -7.23
C ALA A 41 1.25 -8.68 -5.94
N LEU A 42 -0.08 -8.57 -6.08
CA LEU A 42 -1.01 -8.65 -4.95
C LEU A 42 -0.91 -9.99 -4.20
N ASP A 43 -0.82 -11.11 -4.92
CA ASP A 43 -0.63 -12.45 -4.33
C ASP A 43 0.66 -12.56 -3.54
N ARG A 44 1.77 -12.03 -4.09
CA ARG A 44 3.05 -11.99 -3.37
C ARG A 44 2.96 -11.11 -2.13
N ALA A 45 2.33 -9.95 -2.21
CA ALA A 45 2.14 -9.07 -1.07
C ALA A 45 1.31 -9.73 0.04
N ALA A 46 0.22 -10.44 -0.32
CA ALA A 46 -0.58 -11.21 0.63
C ALA A 46 0.24 -12.32 1.30
N ALA A 47 1.03 -13.08 0.54
CA ALA A 47 1.91 -14.10 1.09
C ALA A 47 2.99 -13.49 2.03
N THR A 48 3.53 -12.33 1.67
CA THR A 48 4.47 -11.58 2.52
C THR A 48 3.83 -11.15 3.83
N LEU A 49 2.61 -10.59 3.81
CA LEU A 49 1.90 -10.21 5.04
C LEU A 49 1.61 -11.41 5.93
N GLN A 50 1.20 -12.54 5.36
CA GLN A 50 1.01 -13.77 6.12
C GLN A 50 2.32 -14.26 6.77
N ARG A 51 3.47 -14.06 6.12
CA ARG A 51 4.78 -14.50 6.63
C ARG A 51 5.36 -13.58 7.69
N LEU A 52 5.20 -12.27 7.51
CA LEU A 52 5.66 -11.25 8.46
C LEU A 52 4.72 -11.15 9.66
N ALA A 53 3.41 -11.29 9.43
CA ALA A 53 2.35 -11.18 10.44
C ALA A 53 2.56 -9.97 11.37
N PRO A 54 2.56 -8.74 10.84
CA PRO A 54 2.76 -7.55 11.66
C PRO A 54 1.70 -7.48 12.76
N GLU A 55 2.14 -7.29 14.01
CA GLU A 55 1.26 -7.25 15.18
C GLU A 55 0.29 -6.05 15.13
N ASP A 56 0.79 -4.90 14.67
CA ASP A 56 0.00 -3.72 14.38
C ASP A 56 0.21 -3.32 12.91
N PHE A 57 -0.71 -3.79 12.06
CA PHE A 57 -0.68 -3.46 10.63
C PHE A 57 -0.80 -1.96 10.38
N ALA A 58 -1.60 -1.23 11.16
CA ALA A 58 -1.85 0.19 10.94
C ALA A 58 -0.59 1.03 11.18
N THR A 59 0.16 0.73 12.25
CA THR A 59 1.45 1.36 12.50
C THR A 59 2.49 0.92 11.48
N TRP A 60 2.54 -0.38 11.16
CA TRP A 60 3.49 -0.91 10.18
C TRP A 60 3.32 -0.29 8.79
N ILE A 61 2.09 -0.21 8.28
CA ILE A 61 1.81 0.36 6.96
C ILE A 61 2.11 1.85 6.88
N ARG A 62 1.87 2.59 7.98
CA ARG A 62 2.25 3.99 8.09
C ARG A 62 3.77 4.17 7.96
N HIS A 63 4.56 3.31 8.60
CA HIS A 63 6.02 3.34 8.45
C HIS A 63 6.47 2.98 7.04
N GLU A 64 5.83 2.01 6.38
CA GLU A 64 6.11 1.69 4.98
C GLU A 64 5.92 2.91 4.09
N TYR A 65 4.81 3.64 4.26
CA TYR A 65 4.55 4.89 3.53
C TYR A 65 5.55 6.01 3.83
N LEU A 66 5.99 6.17 5.08
CA LEU A 66 7.00 7.16 5.44
C LEU A 66 8.35 6.85 4.79
N VAL A 67 8.80 5.59 4.90
CA VAL A 67 10.06 5.15 4.28
C VAL A 67 10.00 5.30 2.76
N ASP A 68 8.91 4.90 2.14
CA ASP A 68 8.69 5.07 0.70
C ASP A 68 8.73 6.56 0.32
N GLY A 69 8.00 7.40 1.05
CA GLY A 69 7.95 8.84 0.83
C GLY A 69 9.28 9.56 0.95
N TRP A 70 10.11 9.18 1.93
CA TRP A 70 11.44 9.74 2.09
C TRP A 70 12.40 9.30 0.98
N LEU A 71 12.30 8.04 0.53
CA LEU A 71 13.15 7.53 -0.54
C LEU A 71 12.78 8.09 -1.91
N HIS A 72 11.48 8.32 -2.15
CA HIS A 72 10.93 8.80 -3.42
C HIS A 72 10.74 10.33 -3.46
N GLY A 73 10.92 11.02 -2.33
CA GLY A 73 10.95 12.48 -2.24
C GLY A 73 9.57 13.16 -2.20
N TYR A 74 8.48 12.41 -2.02
CA TYR A 74 7.13 12.97 -1.84
C TYR A 74 6.78 13.25 -0.37
N VAL A 75 7.65 12.85 0.57
CA VAL A 75 7.63 13.27 1.98
C VAL A 75 9.03 13.79 2.33
N ASP A 76 9.11 14.95 2.99
CA ASP A 76 10.37 15.49 3.50
C ASP A 76 10.85 14.66 4.71
N VAL A 77 12.11 14.22 4.71
CA VAL A 77 12.71 13.48 5.84
C VAL A 77 12.74 14.29 7.15
N THR A 78 12.69 15.62 7.04
CA THR A 78 12.65 16.56 8.17
C THR A 78 11.23 16.87 8.63
N ALA A 79 10.22 16.59 7.81
CA ALA A 79 8.84 16.55 8.27
C ALA A 79 8.72 15.31 9.18
N GLY A 80 8.89 15.53 10.49
CA GLY A 80 8.93 14.45 11.47
C GLY A 80 7.72 13.51 11.36
N SER A 81 7.84 12.29 11.89
CA SER A 81 6.79 11.27 11.90
C SER A 81 5.61 11.60 12.84
N GLY A 82 5.30 12.88 13.05
CA GLY A 82 4.25 13.38 13.93
C GLY A 82 2.84 13.05 13.44
N ASP A 83 1.85 13.32 14.29
CA ASP A 83 0.46 12.86 14.13
C ASP A 83 -0.27 13.42 12.88
N GLU A 84 0.29 14.42 12.21
CA GLU A 84 -0.26 15.00 10.98
C GLU A 84 -0.08 14.08 9.76
N LEU A 85 0.98 13.26 9.74
CA LEU A 85 1.24 12.28 8.68
C LEU A 85 0.52 10.96 8.98
N THR A 86 -0.80 11.01 8.92
CA THR A 86 -1.65 9.81 8.99
C THR A 86 -1.48 8.93 7.74
N THR A 87 -1.79 7.63 7.82
CA THR A 87 -1.76 6.72 6.66
C THR A 87 -2.58 7.26 5.48
N TRP A 88 -3.73 7.88 5.76
CA TRP A 88 -4.56 8.49 4.72
C TRP A 88 -3.83 9.64 4.01
N VAL A 89 -3.22 10.58 4.75
CA VAL A 89 -2.45 11.69 4.15
C VAL A 89 -1.29 11.14 3.33
N LEU A 90 -0.56 10.17 3.86
CA LEU A 90 0.57 9.56 3.17
C LEU A 90 0.14 8.83 1.89
N GLY A 91 -1.00 8.15 1.90
CA GLY A 91 -1.59 7.53 0.72
C GLY A 91 -1.95 8.54 -0.36
N GLN A 92 -2.47 9.72 0.01
CA GLN A 92 -2.74 10.80 -0.96
C GLN A 92 -1.46 11.35 -1.58
N LEU A 93 -0.40 11.53 -0.79
CA LEU A 93 0.90 11.98 -1.30
C LEU A 93 1.53 10.95 -2.25
N ALA A 94 1.47 9.67 -1.87
CA ALA A 94 1.94 8.58 -2.71
C ALA A 94 1.14 8.50 -4.02
N GLU A 95 -0.19 8.56 -3.97
CA GLU A 95 -1.01 8.56 -5.19
C GLU A 95 -0.68 9.75 -6.11
N ALA A 96 -0.51 10.95 -5.55
CA ALA A 96 -0.11 12.12 -6.34
C ALA A 96 1.26 11.91 -7.03
N HIS A 97 2.21 11.26 -6.35
CA HIS A 97 3.53 10.95 -6.88
C HIS A 97 3.49 9.85 -7.98
N TYR A 98 2.80 8.74 -7.72
CA TYR A 98 2.80 7.59 -8.63
C TYR A 98 1.83 7.75 -9.81
N SER A 99 0.78 8.55 -9.67
CA SER A 99 -0.15 8.84 -10.77
C SER A 99 0.47 9.79 -11.81
N SER A 100 1.35 10.71 -11.41
CA SER A 100 2.05 11.58 -12.36
C SER A 100 3.03 10.83 -13.28
N ASP A 101 3.49 9.66 -12.85
CA ASP A 101 4.43 8.81 -13.59
C ASP A 101 3.74 7.70 -14.41
N ARG A 102 2.41 7.58 -14.32
CA ARG A 102 1.64 6.58 -15.06
C ARG A 102 1.35 7.08 -16.48
N PRO A 103 1.75 6.34 -17.54
CA PRO A 103 1.39 6.73 -18.91
C PRO A 103 -0.13 6.71 -19.07
N ALA A 104 -0.64 7.71 -19.80
CA ALA A 104 -2.06 7.86 -20.15
C ALA A 104 -2.60 6.68 -20.98
#